data_AF-A0A5B0SJG2-F1
#
_entry.id   AF-A0A5B0SJG2-F1
#
_cell.length_a   1.000
_cell.length_b   1.000
_cell.length_c   1.000
_cell.angle_alpha   90.00
_cell.angle_beta   90.00
_cell.angle_gamma   90.00
#
_symmetry.space_group_name_H-M   'P 1'
#
loop_
_entity.id
_entity.type
_entity.pdbx_description
1 polymer ?
#
loop_
_entity_poly.entity_id
_entity_poly.type
_entity_poly.pdbx_seq_one_letter_code
_entity_poly.pdbx_strand_id
1 'polypeptide(L)'
;MPFMYKLLFAKLQAGEDFAEDEERDGSDQADEQEIEGLAQLNDLECEGMNDGGAPDHTDQVPLDSLARDENNPLGPLDSDGLIPPPKDHFNLTEDDINEFEGGFLCRSADRLVRRRVRVETMSRTICAMLAFGTNRRHNGFQLGNSLIFMASGVTERVNSYLNYIGLCSSRKTAHVALKSLGKEAESKLIVRFSLEKAPLLPPSICYDNLDFQQKVHMKSVGHSTVMFHGTWGYIHSIPPSVRKSLDPTHLTTEALKQALHDASKIKLQPRMFGPSAESSTHFEATLKSQIMQVVLRYIASPIDRQVELAKEPPPVQALPPELPNISMLKLMIASDNSATGVGDVFTGVIQQSGLTKEEFHSRLQIVEGDLGSCNIFDSLRGQRTPGRRHETSLDNVLPIPGAAHTLWNLAQAIFLAHWGDEQHSRDTGAWRTLHALGIPADKPVTKKDFNLMLSHIQKIHEVTLIYCVL
;
A
#
# COMPACT_ATOMS: atom_id res chain seq x y z
N MET A 1 15.37 28.50 30.12
CA MET A 1 16.02 28.11 28.86
C MET A 1 17.23 27.14 28.94
N PRO A 2 17.67 26.55 30.08
CA PRO A 2 18.83 25.62 30.06
C PRO A 2 18.60 24.33 29.25
N PHE A 3 17.40 23.76 29.31
CA PHE A 3 17.05 22.52 28.61
C PHE A 3 17.06 22.69 27.08
N MET A 4 16.46 23.77 26.58
CA MET A 4 16.41 24.05 25.15
C MET A 4 17.79 24.33 24.57
N TYR A 5 18.64 25.05 25.32
CA TYR A 5 20.04 25.21 24.97
C TYR A 5 20.77 23.85 24.93
N LYS A 6 20.59 22.98 25.92
CA LYS A 6 21.18 21.63 25.94
C LYS A 6 20.67 20.74 24.82
N LEU A 7 19.39 20.81 24.47
CA LEU A 7 18.79 20.03 23.36
C LEU A 7 19.29 20.52 22.01
N LEU A 8 19.37 21.84 21.80
CA LEU A 8 19.90 22.44 20.59
C LEU A 8 21.40 22.16 20.46
N PHE A 9 22.15 22.30 21.55
CA PHE A 9 23.56 21.97 21.61
C PHE A 9 23.77 20.48 21.32
N ALA A 10 22.98 19.58 21.93
CA ALA A 10 23.04 18.15 21.68
C ALA A 10 22.67 17.78 20.23
N LYS A 11 21.65 18.40 19.61
CA LYS A 11 21.30 18.13 18.20
C LYS A 11 22.30 18.74 17.20
N LEU A 12 22.98 19.84 17.56
CA LEU A 12 24.09 20.43 16.79
C LEU A 12 25.41 19.67 16.97
N GLN A 13 25.62 19.08 18.15
CA GLN A 13 26.78 18.28 18.52
C GLN A 13 26.62 16.78 18.30
N ALA A 14 25.41 16.31 17.96
CA ALA A 14 25.15 14.92 17.63
C ALA A 14 26.10 14.52 16.50
N GLY A 15 27.18 13.87 16.93
CA GLY A 15 28.13 13.15 16.11
C GLY A 15 27.42 11.96 15.47
N GLU A 16 28.08 11.39 14.50
CA GLU A 16 27.47 10.60 13.42
C GLU A 16 26.94 9.24 13.87
N ASP A 17 27.26 8.81 15.10
CA ASP A 17 26.94 7.47 15.64
C ASP A 17 25.64 7.46 16.48
N PHE A 18 25.15 8.61 16.95
CA PHE A 18 23.93 8.68 17.78
C PHE A 18 22.63 8.38 17.02
N ALA A 19 22.70 8.21 15.70
CA ALA A 19 21.54 7.90 14.86
C ALA A 19 21.29 6.38 14.72
N GLU A 20 22.33 5.55 14.86
CA GLU A 20 22.19 4.08 14.74
C GLU A 20 21.62 3.45 16.03
N ASP A 21 21.89 4.05 17.21
CA ASP A 21 21.45 3.50 18.48
C ASP A 21 19.98 3.83 18.83
N GLU A 22 19.39 4.93 18.31
CA GLU A 22 17.95 5.23 18.53
C GLU A 22 17.02 4.28 17.75
N GLU A 23 17.53 3.57 16.73
CA GLU A 23 16.75 2.59 15.95
C GLU A 23 16.81 1.16 16.53
N ARG A 24 17.83 0.83 17.32
CA ARG A 24 17.93 -0.50 17.97
C ARG A 24 16.98 -0.67 19.16
N ASP A 25 16.67 0.39 19.88
CA ASP A 25 15.80 0.34 21.07
C ASP A 25 14.31 0.63 20.76
N GLY A 26 13.98 0.87 19.49
CA GLY A 26 12.61 1.11 19.00
C GLY A 26 11.93 -0.12 18.40
N SER A 27 12.56 -1.30 18.42
CA SER A 27 11.88 -2.53 18.04
C SER A 27 10.86 -2.88 19.12
N ASP A 28 9.59 -2.59 18.86
CA ASP A 28 8.50 -3.27 19.54
C ASP A 28 8.72 -4.78 19.32
N GLN A 29 9.25 -5.47 20.33
CA GLN A 29 9.07 -6.90 20.51
C GLN A 29 7.58 -7.13 20.79
N ALA A 30 6.75 -6.97 19.76
CA ALA A 30 5.40 -7.50 19.76
C ALA A 30 5.54 -9.00 19.46
N ASP A 31 5.34 -9.80 20.50
CA ASP A 31 5.42 -11.26 20.52
C ASP A 31 4.96 -11.91 19.19
N GLU A 32 5.91 -12.48 18.46
CA GLU A 32 5.71 -13.26 17.23
C GLU A 32 4.90 -14.55 17.43
N GLN A 33 4.41 -14.82 18.64
CA GLN A 33 3.57 -15.97 18.96
C GLN A 33 2.04 -15.70 18.87
N GLU A 34 1.57 -14.46 18.65
CA GLU A 34 0.12 -14.19 18.56
C GLU A 34 -0.45 -14.17 17.12
N ILE A 35 0.37 -14.32 16.06
CA ILE A 35 -0.11 -14.28 14.66
C ILE A 35 -0.72 -15.62 14.20
N GLU A 36 -0.32 -16.76 14.79
CA GLU A 36 -0.86 -18.08 14.41
C GLU A 36 -2.31 -18.32 14.90
N GLY A 37 -2.79 -17.57 15.91
CA GLY A 37 -4.16 -17.70 16.42
C GLY A 37 -5.24 -17.01 15.57
N LEU A 38 -4.86 -16.14 14.63
CA LEU A 38 -5.81 -15.38 13.79
C LEU A 38 -6.07 -16.02 12.43
N ALA A 39 -5.26 -17.02 12.03
CA ALA A 39 -5.46 -17.76 10.78
C ALA A 39 -6.53 -18.87 10.87
N GLN A 40 -6.93 -19.28 12.08
CA GLN A 40 -7.85 -20.42 12.28
C GLN A 40 -9.32 -20.06 12.52
N LEU A 41 -9.70 -18.77 12.52
CA LEU A 41 -11.09 -18.34 12.82
C LEU A 41 -11.90 -17.89 11.59
N ASN A 42 -11.33 -17.97 10.39
CA ASN A 42 -12.04 -17.64 9.15
C ASN A 42 -12.69 -18.84 8.45
N ASP A 43 -12.50 -20.07 8.94
CA ASP A 43 -13.08 -21.30 8.36
C ASP A 43 -14.23 -21.87 9.22
N LEU A 44 -15.27 -21.07 9.46
CA LEU A 44 -16.55 -21.60 9.94
C LEU A 44 -17.63 -21.34 8.90
N GLU A 45 -17.63 -22.19 7.87
CA GLU A 45 -18.79 -22.37 6.99
C GLU A 45 -19.95 -23.03 7.77
N CYS A 46 -21.14 -22.49 7.57
CA CYS A 46 -22.40 -23.10 7.98
C CYS A 46 -22.67 -24.35 7.13
N GLU A 47 -22.71 -25.53 7.75
CA GLU A 47 -23.27 -26.73 7.14
C GLU A 47 -24.49 -27.21 7.94
N GLY A 48 -25.62 -27.27 7.25
CA GLY A 48 -26.87 -27.87 7.73
C GLY A 48 -26.91 -29.38 7.45
N MET A 49 -27.23 -30.14 8.50
CA MET A 49 -27.84 -31.47 8.55
C MET A 49 -28.02 -32.24 7.22
N ASN A 50 -27.35 -33.40 7.08
CA ASN A 50 -28.06 -34.69 7.05
C ASN A 50 -27.16 -35.92 7.26
N ASP A 51 -27.76 -36.92 7.90
CA ASP A 51 -27.25 -38.19 8.41
C ASP A 51 -26.66 -39.18 7.38
N GLY A 52 -25.73 -40.03 7.86
CA GLY A 52 -25.69 -41.44 7.46
C GLY A 52 -24.32 -42.16 7.43
N GLY A 53 -23.93 -42.81 8.55
CA GLY A 53 -23.31 -44.15 8.54
C GLY A 53 -21.78 -44.28 8.39
N ALA A 54 -21.12 -44.68 9.49
CA ALA A 54 -19.72 -45.13 9.61
C ALA A 54 -19.52 -46.62 9.15
N PRO A 55 -18.36 -47.31 9.37
CA PRO A 55 -17.05 -46.89 9.91
C PRO A 55 -15.78 -47.51 9.23
N ASP A 56 -14.64 -47.08 9.77
CA ASP A 56 -13.38 -47.82 10.05
C ASP A 56 -12.36 -48.15 8.95
N HIS A 57 -11.13 -47.65 9.13
CA HIS A 57 -9.93 -48.49 9.35
C HIS A 57 -8.69 -47.61 9.59
N THR A 58 -8.17 -47.67 10.82
CA THR A 58 -6.80 -47.34 11.20
C THR A 58 -5.84 -48.44 10.75
N ASP A 59 -4.65 -48.10 10.26
CA ASP A 59 -3.44 -48.91 10.50
C ASP A 59 -2.16 -48.06 10.35
N GLN A 60 -1.40 -48.01 11.45
CA GLN A 60 -0.01 -47.58 11.53
C GLN A 60 0.88 -48.81 11.35
N VAL A 61 1.92 -48.77 10.51
CA VAL A 61 3.10 -49.68 10.60
C VAL A 61 4.36 -48.95 10.10
N PRO A 62 5.56 -49.19 10.68
CA PRO A 62 6.63 -48.22 10.85
C PRO A 62 7.87 -48.40 9.95
N LEU A 63 8.75 -47.39 10.08
CA LEU A 63 10.16 -47.28 9.70
C LEU A 63 10.94 -48.60 9.77
N ASP A 64 11.50 -49.04 8.64
CA ASP A 64 12.90 -49.42 8.48
C ASP A 64 13.19 -49.95 7.07
N SER A 65 14.42 -49.71 6.60
CA SER A 65 15.08 -50.22 5.38
C SER A 65 15.18 -49.26 4.17
N LEU A 66 16.10 -48.29 4.25
CA LEU A 66 16.72 -47.69 3.08
C LEU A 66 18.05 -48.41 2.78
N ALA A 67 18.04 -49.21 1.72
CA ALA A 67 19.23 -49.75 1.10
C ALA A 67 20.03 -48.62 0.41
N ARG A 68 21.35 -48.67 0.60
CA ARG A 68 22.35 -47.78 0.00
C ARG A 68 22.32 -47.88 -1.52
N ASP A 69 22.22 -46.74 -2.20
CA ASP A 69 22.52 -46.63 -3.62
C ASP A 69 23.92 -46.02 -3.79
N GLU A 70 24.86 -46.88 -4.19
CA GLU A 70 26.24 -46.55 -4.51
C GLU A 70 26.33 -46.04 -5.95
N ASN A 71 26.03 -44.76 -6.20
CA ASN A 71 26.41 -44.04 -7.44
C ASN A 71 26.33 -42.51 -7.28
N ASN A 72 26.96 -41.96 -6.23
CA ASN A 72 27.17 -40.52 -6.09
C ASN A 72 28.67 -40.20 -6.33
N PRO A 73 29.04 -39.38 -7.33
CA PRO A 73 30.43 -39.00 -7.57
C PRO A 73 30.95 -37.87 -6.65
N LEU A 74 30.27 -37.58 -5.54
CA LEU A 74 30.73 -36.63 -4.52
C LEU A 74 30.78 -37.37 -3.18
N GLY A 75 32.00 -37.50 -2.65
CA GLY A 75 32.30 -38.26 -1.43
C GLY A 75 31.73 -37.65 -0.14
N PRO A 76 31.96 -38.30 1.02
CA PRO A 76 31.42 -37.88 2.31
C PRO A 76 32.03 -36.54 2.75
N LEU A 77 31.19 -35.64 3.24
CA LEU A 77 31.61 -34.41 3.92
C LEU A 77 32.22 -34.78 5.28
N ASP A 78 33.54 -34.73 5.39
CA ASP A 78 34.23 -34.73 6.67
C ASP A 78 33.97 -33.40 7.38
N SER A 79 33.33 -33.48 8.54
CA SER A 79 33.30 -32.46 9.58
C SER A 79 34.64 -32.44 10.31
N ASP A 80 35.35 -31.32 10.24
CA ASP A 80 36.10 -30.68 11.34
C ASP A 80 37.28 -29.87 10.77
N GLY A 81 37.08 -28.57 10.68
CA GLY A 81 38.12 -27.62 10.30
C GLY A 81 37.55 -26.21 10.31
N LEU A 82 37.83 -25.46 11.39
CA LEU A 82 37.46 -24.05 11.55
C LEU A 82 37.93 -23.22 10.35
N ILE A 83 37.00 -22.85 9.49
CA ILE A 83 37.09 -21.68 8.62
C ILE A 83 35.87 -20.83 8.97
N PRO A 84 36.02 -19.59 9.46
CA PRO A 84 34.87 -18.74 9.69
C PRO A 84 34.14 -18.53 8.35
N PRO A 85 32.79 -18.58 8.32
CA PRO A 85 32.07 -18.37 7.08
C PRO A 85 32.48 -17.01 6.49
N PRO A 86 32.54 -16.86 5.16
CA PRO A 86 32.75 -15.57 4.54
C PRO A 86 31.68 -14.62 5.08
N LYS A 87 32.11 -13.53 5.71
CA LYS A 87 31.20 -12.45 6.13
C LYS A 87 30.80 -11.66 4.88
N ASP A 88 29.99 -12.27 4.03
CA ASP A 88 29.24 -11.55 3.02
C ASP A 88 27.87 -11.22 3.62
N HIS A 89 27.89 -10.16 4.43
CA HIS A 89 26.68 -9.44 4.79
C HIS A 89 26.20 -8.70 3.55
N PHE A 90 25.37 -9.34 2.72
CA PHE A 90 24.37 -8.60 1.95
C PHE A 90 23.34 -8.07 2.95
N ASN A 91 23.74 -7.05 3.70
CA ASN A 91 22.81 -6.28 4.52
C ASN A 91 21.86 -5.59 3.55
N LEU A 92 20.57 -5.88 3.68
CA LEU A 92 19.52 -4.99 3.20
C LEU A 92 19.81 -3.61 3.81
N THR A 93 20.26 -2.68 2.99
CA THR A 93 20.47 -1.30 3.42
C THR A 93 19.13 -0.58 3.42
N GLU A 94 18.96 0.43 4.28
CA GLU A 94 17.79 1.32 4.21
C GLU A 94 17.57 1.85 2.79
N ASP A 95 18.65 2.04 2.03
CA ASP A 95 18.62 2.48 0.63
C ASP A 95 17.89 1.47 -0.28
N ASP A 96 17.97 0.15 -0.02
CA ASP A 96 17.27 -0.90 -0.78
C ASP A 96 15.74 -0.91 -0.56
N ILE A 97 15.28 -0.26 0.52
CA ILE A 97 13.86 -0.19 0.93
C ILE A 97 13.27 1.20 0.60
N ASN A 98 14.11 2.23 0.57
CA ASN A 98 13.68 3.64 0.53
C ASN A 98 13.75 4.32 -0.85
N GLU A 99 14.25 3.64 -1.89
CA GLU A 99 14.47 4.27 -3.20
C GLU A 99 13.19 4.36 -4.07
N PHE A 100 12.05 4.82 -3.53
CA PHE A 100 10.97 5.33 -4.38
C PHE A 100 10.22 6.52 -3.73
N GLU A 101 10.26 7.67 -4.42
CA GLU A 101 9.62 8.92 -4.03
C GLU A 101 8.09 8.82 -4.01
N GLY A 102 7.54 8.84 -2.79
CA GLY A 102 6.16 9.17 -2.53
C GLY A 102 6.01 9.68 -1.11
N GLY A 103 5.53 10.91 -0.92
CA GLY A 103 4.88 11.45 0.29
C GLY A 103 5.58 11.40 1.66
N PHE A 104 6.71 10.72 1.83
CA PHE A 104 7.42 10.59 3.09
C PHE A 104 8.61 11.56 3.17
N LEU A 105 8.91 12.05 4.38
CA LEU A 105 10.12 12.82 4.67
C LEU A 105 11.33 11.87 4.60
N CYS A 106 11.76 11.51 3.39
CA CYS A 106 12.96 10.69 3.21
C CYS A 106 14.21 11.51 3.59
N ARG A 107 15.12 10.89 4.35
CA ARG A 107 16.42 11.48 4.64
C ARG A 107 17.29 11.31 3.40
N SER A 108 17.85 12.40 2.88
CA SER A 108 18.84 12.33 1.78
C SER A 108 19.98 11.38 2.13
N ALA A 109 20.35 10.47 1.21
CA ALA A 109 21.53 9.61 1.33
C ALA A 109 22.85 10.42 1.38
N ASP A 110 22.87 11.62 0.79
CA ASP A 110 24.02 12.54 0.89
C ASP A 110 24.14 13.17 2.29
N ARG A 111 25.26 12.86 2.95
CA ARG A 111 25.65 13.36 4.27
C ARG A 111 25.77 14.89 4.33
N LEU A 112 26.31 15.53 3.29
CA LEU A 112 26.46 16.98 3.25
C LEU A 112 25.10 17.67 3.18
N VAL A 113 24.17 17.09 2.42
CA VAL A 113 22.78 17.56 2.34
C VAL A 113 22.10 17.42 3.70
N ARG A 114 22.19 16.26 4.37
CA ARG A 114 21.61 16.07 5.72
C ARG A 114 22.13 17.11 6.71
N ARG A 115 23.45 17.35 6.73
CA ARG A 115 24.06 18.34 7.62
C ARG A 115 23.53 19.74 7.35
N ARG A 116 23.47 20.15 6.08
CA ARG A 116 22.94 21.46 5.66
C ARG A 116 21.48 21.62 6.09
N VAL A 117 20.62 20.66 5.75
CA VAL A 117 19.18 20.68 6.07
C VAL A 117 18.94 20.74 7.57
N ARG A 118 19.72 20.00 8.38
CA ARG A 118 19.64 20.06 9.84
C ARG A 118 19.94 21.46 10.38
N VAL A 119 21.06 22.05 9.97
CA VAL A 119 21.46 23.40 10.43
C VAL A 119 20.41 24.44 10.02
N GLU A 120 19.90 24.36 8.78
CA GLU A 120 18.88 25.26 8.28
C GLU A 120 17.56 25.11 9.06
N THR A 121 17.10 23.88 9.25
CA THR A 121 15.84 23.58 9.96
C THR A 121 15.90 24.02 11.41
N MET A 122 17.02 23.79 12.10
CA MET A 122 17.22 24.25 13.47
C MET A 122 17.21 25.77 13.55
N SER A 123 17.95 26.44 12.67
CA SER A 123 18.01 27.90 12.62
C SER A 123 16.63 28.52 12.36
N ARG A 124 15.88 27.98 11.40
CA ARG A 124 14.51 28.38 11.07
C ARG A 124 13.56 28.17 12.26
N THR A 125 13.68 27.03 12.94
CA THR A 125 12.86 26.70 14.12
C THR A 125 13.12 27.69 15.25
N ILE A 126 14.38 27.97 15.59
CA ILE A 126 14.74 28.94 16.64
C ILE A 126 14.19 30.33 16.30
N CYS A 127 14.39 30.79 15.07
CA CYS A 127 13.88 32.09 14.63
C CYS A 127 12.35 32.14 14.74
N ALA A 128 11.64 31.08 14.35
CA ALA A 128 10.19 30.99 14.49
C ALA A 128 9.74 31.00 15.96
N MET A 129 10.48 30.34 16.86
CA MET A 129 10.19 30.34 18.30
C MET A 129 10.37 31.73 18.91
N LEU A 130 11.45 32.43 18.54
CA LEU A 130 11.72 33.80 19.00
C LEU A 130 10.68 34.79 18.46
N ALA A 131 10.33 34.70 17.17
CA ALA A 131 9.29 35.53 16.55
C ALA A 131 7.93 35.31 17.21
N PHE A 132 7.57 34.06 17.50
CA PHE A 132 6.33 33.72 18.20
C PHE A 132 6.33 34.18 19.66
N GLY A 133 7.47 34.05 20.36
CA GLY A 133 7.63 34.51 21.73
C GLY A 133 7.49 36.02 21.89
N THR A 134 8.02 36.78 20.92
CA THR A 134 7.94 38.26 20.89
C THR A 134 6.58 38.75 20.41
N ASN A 135 5.96 38.07 19.43
CA ASN A 135 4.63 38.38 18.95
C ASN A 135 3.89 37.09 18.57
N ARG A 136 2.87 36.75 19.37
CA ARG A 136 2.07 35.52 19.21
C ARG A 136 1.27 35.48 17.90
N ARG A 137 1.20 36.57 17.12
CA ARG A 137 0.64 36.57 15.76
C ARG A 137 1.56 35.91 14.73
N HIS A 138 2.87 35.82 14.99
CA HIS A 138 3.80 35.03 14.18
C HIS A 138 3.75 33.56 14.59
N ASN A 139 2.61 32.91 14.33
CA ASN A 139 2.35 31.54 14.80
C ASN A 139 2.21 30.52 13.67
N GLY A 140 2.53 30.85 12.41
CA GLY A 140 2.33 29.95 11.27
C GLY A 140 3.06 28.61 11.45
N PHE A 141 4.34 28.65 11.82
CA PHE A 141 5.13 27.45 12.12
C PHE A 141 4.55 26.66 13.29
N GLN A 142 4.24 27.35 14.39
CA GLN A 142 3.68 26.76 15.61
C GLN A 142 2.31 26.12 15.38
N LEU A 143 1.49 26.70 14.50
CA LEU A 143 0.18 26.18 14.16
C LEU A 143 0.29 24.88 13.36
N GLY A 144 1.20 24.82 12.40
CA GLY A 144 1.51 23.59 11.65
C GLY A 144 1.93 22.46 12.59
N ASN A 145 2.90 22.72 13.47
CA ASN A 145 3.32 21.74 14.48
C ASN A 145 2.18 21.30 15.39
N SER A 146 1.32 22.22 15.84
CA SER A 146 0.19 21.84 16.70
C SER A 146 -0.81 20.91 16.02
N LEU A 147 -1.07 21.09 14.72
CA LEU A 147 -1.98 20.23 13.97
C LEU A 147 -1.39 18.83 13.82
N ILE A 148 -0.09 18.73 13.49
CA ILE A 148 0.63 17.46 13.41
C ILE A 148 0.63 16.76 14.77
N PHE A 149 1.04 17.45 15.84
CA PHE A 149 1.07 16.87 17.19
C PHE A 149 -0.31 16.42 17.66
N MET A 150 -1.37 17.16 17.33
CA MET A 150 -2.73 16.75 17.64
C MET A 150 -3.12 15.48 16.89
N ALA A 151 -2.79 15.37 15.60
CA ALA A 151 -3.04 14.18 14.80
C ALA A 151 -2.22 12.97 15.29
N SER A 152 -0.98 13.19 15.72
CA SER A 152 -0.10 12.17 16.31
C SER A 152 -0.44 11.79 17.76
N GLY A 153 -1.58 12.24 18.31
CA GLY A 153 -2.02 11.84 19.65
C GLY A 153 -1.24 12.48 20.81
N VAL A 154 -0.50 13.57 20.59
CA VAL A 154 0.25 14.25 21.66
C VAL A 154 -0.70 14.73 22.76
N THR A 155 -0.40 14.34 24.00
CA THR A 155 -1.23 14.66 25.16
C THR A 155 -1.29 16.16 25.44
N GLU A 156 -2.33 16.61 26.14
CA GLU A 156 -2.50 18.02 26.51
C GLU A 156 -1.33 18.57 27.33
N ARG A 157 -0.80 17.75 28.24
CA ARG A 157 0.34 18.11 29.08
C ARG A 157 1.58 18.38 28.24
N VAL A 158 1.87 17.49 27.29
CA VAL A 158 3.02 17.65 26.38
C VAL A 158 2.81 18.85 25.45
N ASN A 159 1.60 19.01 24.88
CA ASN A 159 1.27 20.17 24.06
C ASN A 159 1.44 21.49 24.83
N SER A 160 1.01 21.54 26.09
CA SER A 160 1.16 22.73 26.95
C SER A 160 2.63 23.09 27.17
N TYR A 161 3.48 22.09 27.39
CA TYR A 161 4.92 22.30 27.51
C TYR A 161 5.54 22.80 26.19
N LEU A 162 5.21 22.15 25.06
CA LEU A 162 5.69 22.54 23.74
C LEU A 162 5.23 23.96 23.35
N ASN A 163 4.03 24.34 23.75
CA ASN A 163 3.52 25.69 23.58
C ASN A 163 4.25 26.72 24.46
N TYR A 164 4.58 26.34 25.70
CA TYR A 164 5.33 27.17 26.63
C TYR A 164 6.73 27.52 26.08
N ILE A 165 7.44 26.53 25.52
CA ILE A 165 8.75 26.76 24.90
C ILE A 165 8.66 27.37 23.49
N GLY A 166 7.46 27.52 22.93
CA GLY A 166 7.23 28.20 21.65
C GLY A 166 7.37 27.32 20.41
N LEU A 167 7.38 25.99 20.55
CA LEU A 167 7.44 25.04 19.43
C LEU A 167 6.09 24.81 18.77
N CYS A 168 4.99 24.97 19.49
CA CYS A 168 3.65 24.82 18.96
C CYS A 168 2.69 25.89 19.50
N SER A 169 1.53 26.03 18.88
CA SER A 169 0.39 26.79 19.39
C SER A 169 -0.35 25.99 20.45
N SER A 170 -1.22 26.67 21.21
CA SER A 170 -2.03 25.99 22.22
C SER A 170 -3.00 25.01 21.57
N ARG A 171 -3.35 23.94 22.30
CA ARG A 171 -4.33 22.93 21.86
C ARG A 171 -5.67 23.54 21.41
N LYS A 172 -6.15 24.57 22.12
CA LYS A 172 -7.36 25.33 21.75
C LYS A 172 -7.23 25.96 20.36
N THR A 173 -6.10 26.60 20.08
CA THR A 173 -5.83 27.22 18.77
C THR A 173 -5.79 26.17 17.67
N ALA A 174 -5.18 25.02 17.94
CA ALA A 174 -5.12 23.89 17.02
C ALA A 174 -6.51 23.33 16.69
N HIS A 175 -7.40 23.17 17.67
CA HIS A 175 -8.79 22.77 17.40
C HIS A 175 -9.57 23.79 16.57
N VAL A 176 -9.37 25.10 16.82
CA VAL A 176 -9.98 26.15 16.00
C VAL A 176 -9.47 26.07 14.56
N ALA A 177 -8.17 25.87 14.37
CA ALA A 177 -7.59 25.69 13.04
C ALA A 177 -8.10 24.42 12.36
N LEU A 178 -8.18 23.29 13.06
CA LEU A 178 -8.74 22.05 12.53
C LEU A 178 -10.20 22.22 12.11
N LYS A 179 -11.01 22.94 12.90
CA LYS A 179 -12.39 23.29 12.54
C LYS A 179 -12.44 24.17 11.29
N SER A 180 -11.52 25.12 11.14
CA SER A 180 -11.42 25.96 9.94
C SER A 180 -11.04 25.14 8.71
N LEU A 181 -10.02 24.28 8.82
CA LEU A 181 -9.60 23.36 7.76
C LEU A 181 -10.72 22.41 7.36
N GLY A 182 -11.49 21.90 8.33
CA GLY A 182 -12.65 21.04 8.06
C GLY A 182 -13.72 21.76 7.23
N LYS A 183 -14.03 23.03 7.53
CA LYS A 183 -14.97 23.83 6.74
C LYS A 183 -14.46 24.13 5.33
N GLU A 184 -13.17 24.38 5.18
CA GLU A 184 -12.55 24.59 3.88
C GLU A 184 -12.57 23.31 3.05
N ALA A 185 -12.25 22.17 3.66
CA ALA A 185 -12.33 20.85 3.02
C ALA A 185 -13.76 20.51 2.59
N GLU A 186 -14.75 20.73 3.45
CA GLU A 186 -16.18 20.57 3.13
C GLU A 186 -16.59 21.45 1.94
N SER A 187 -16.23 22.73 1.96
CA SER A 187 -16.52 23.66 0.86
C SER A 187 -15.86 23.20 -0.44
N LYS A 188 -14.61 22.71 -0.36
CA LYS A 188 -13.88 22.16 -1.50
C LYS A 188 -14.59 20.94 -2.06
N LEU A 189 -15.06 20.01 -1.24
CA LEU A 189 -15.81 18.82 -1.68
C LEU A 189 -17.11 19.22 -2.40
N ILE A 190 -17.90 20.11 -1.82
CA ILE A 190 -19.16 20.58 -2.43
C ILE A 190 -18.89 21.19 -3.81
N VAL A 191 -17.89 22.07 -3.90
CA VAL A 191 -17.48 22.69 -5.15
C VAL A 191 -17.00 21.64 -6.16
N ARG A 192 -16.33 20.58 -5.70
CA ARG A 192 -15.79 19.51 -6.54
C ARG A 192 -16.88 18.62 -7.14
N PHE A 193 -18.01 18.43 -6.45
CA PHE A 193 -19.16 17.66 -6.89
C PHE A 193 -20.22 18.46 -7.67
N SER A 194 -20.16 19.80 -7.58
CA SER A 194 -21.07 20.71 -8.25
C SER A 194 -21.32 20.33 -9.72
N LEU A 195 -22.61 20.31 -10.09
CA LEU A 195 -23.10 20.05 -11.44
C LEU A 195 -22.50 21.02 -12.47
N GLU A 196 -22.24 22.27 -12.09
CA GLU A 196 -21.69 23.29 -12.97
C GLU A 196 -20.23 23.00 -13.38
N LYS A 197 -19.43 22.46 -12.46
CA LYS A 197 -17.99 22.20 -12.71
C LYS A 197 -17.73 20.90 -13.46
N ALA A 198 -18.64 19.94 -13.33
CA ALA A 198 -18.43 18.57 -13.77
C ALA A 198 -19.69 17.99 -14.44
N PRO A 199 -20.29 18.66 -15.45
CA PRO A 199 -21.64 18.34 -15.90
C PRO A 199 -21.82 16.91 -16.43
N LEU A 200 -20.75 16.31 -16.94
CA LEU A 200 -20.76 14.95 -17.49
C LEU A 200 -20.33 13.92 -16.44
N LEU A 201 -19.06 14.01 -16.01
CA LEU A 201 -18.49 13.07 -15.08
C LEU A 201 -18.08 13.77 -13.77
N PRO A 202 -18.65 13.37 -12.62
CA PRO A 202 -18.22 13.80 -11.30
C PRO A 202 -16.81 13.27 -10.98
N PRO A 203 -16.17 13.76 -9.90
CA PRO A 203 -14.92 13.13 -9.44
C PRO A 203 -15.14 11.66 -9.08
N SER A 204 -14.17 10.80 -9.40
CA SER A 204 -14.16 9.40 -8.96
C SER A 204 -14.05 9.33 -7.45
N ILE A 205 -14.74 8.38 -6.84
CA ILE A 205 -14.74 8.16 -5.39
C ILE A 205 -13.92 6.92 -5.10
N CYS A 206 -12.82 7.04 -4.37
CA CYS A 206 -12.08 5.91 -3.84
C CYS A 206 -12.36 5.79 -2.35
N TYR A 207 -12.75 4.62 -1.87
CA TYR A 207 -12.89 4.36 -0.45
C TYR A 207 -12.28 3.01 -0.06
N ASP A 208 -11.95 2.90 1.22
CA ASP A 208 -11.41 1.68 1.82
C ASP A 208 -11.76 1.65 3.31
N ASN A 209 -11.65 0.48 3.92
CA ASN A 209 -11.93 0.28 5.32
C ASN A 209 -10.85 0.90 6.22
N LEU A 210 -11.31 1.41 7.34
CA LEU A 210 -10.51 1.77 8.50
C LEU A 210 -11.06 1.01 9.71
N ASP A 211 -10.82 -0.29 9.71
CA ASP A 211 -11.19 -1.17 10.81
C ASP A 211 -10.05 -1.22 11.83
N PHE A 212 -10.37 -0.99 13.10
CA PHE A 212 -9.41 -1.22 14.19
C PHE A 212 -10.09 -1.84 15.40
N GLN A 213 -9.34 -2.72 16.08
CA GLN A 213 -9.84 -3.44 17.24
C GLN A 213 -9.35 -2.77 18.51
N GLN A 214 -10.29 -2.39 19.38
CA GLN A 214 -9.96 -2.12 20.77
C GLN A 214 -9.93 -3.46 21.51
N LYS A 215 -8.74 -4.06 21.60
CA LYS A 215 -8.51 -5.29 22.36
C LYS A 215 -8.60 -4.99 23.85
N VAL A 216 -9.34 -5.84 24.55
CA VAL A 216 -9.48 -5.81 26.00
C VAL A 216 -8.83 -7.07 26.53
N HIS A 217 -7.80 -6.93 27.39
CA HIS A 217 -7.04 -8.08 27.89
C HIS A 217 -7.88 -9.00 28.80
N MET A 218 -8.72 -8.44 29.67
CA MET A 218 -9.62 -9.21 30.53
C MET A 218 -11.07 -8.93 30.16
N LYS A 219 -11.68 -9.89 29.47
CA LYS A 219 -13.09 -9.83 29.09
C LYS A 219 -13.96 -10.00 30.34
N SER A 220 -14.93 -9.12 30.54
CA SER A 220 -15.97 -9.23 31.58
C SER A 220 -17.32 -8.80 31.02
N VAL A 221 -18.41 -8.99 31.78
CA VAL A 221 -19.75 -8.59 31.34
C VAL A 221 -19.79 -7.07 31.14
N GLY A 222 -19.96 -6.62 29.89
CA GLY A 222 -19.91 -5.20 29.50
C GLY A 222 -18.51 -4.67 29.15
N HIS A 223 -17.47 -5.50 29.26
CA HIS A 223 -16.09 -5.16 28.91
C HIS A 223 -15.56 -6.22 27.94
N SER A 224 -15.91 -6.09 26.67
CA SER A 224 -15.45 -6.97 25.60
C SER A 224 -14.52 -6.23 24.65
N THR A 225 -13.78 -7.01 23.87
CA THR A 225 -13.11 -6.49 22.69
C THR A 225 -14.16 -5.90 21.73
N VAL A 226 -13.90 -4.72 21.20
CA VAL A 226 -14.80 -4.02 20.29
C VAL A 226 -14.07 -3.77 18.97
N MET A 227 -14.72 -4.12 17.86
CA MET A 227 -14.29 -3.72 16.53
C MET A 227 -14.92 -2.36 16.20
N PHE A 228 -14.09 -1.40 15.83
CA PHE A 228 -14.54 -0.14 15.26
C PHE A 228 -14.50 -0.24 13.75
N HIS A 229 -15.62 0.11 13.14
CA HIS A 229 -15.78 0.15 11.70
C HIS A 229 -15.87 1.59 11.24
N GLY A 230 -14.91 2.00 10.41
CA GLY A 230 -14.95 3.26 9.72
C GLY A 230 -14.62 3.04 8.25
N THR A 231 -15.11 3.92 7.39
CA THR A 231 -14.73 3.98 6.00
C THR A 231 -14.09 5.33 5.75
N TRP A 232 -12.85 5.30 5.28
CA TRP A 232 -12.15 6.49 4.82
C TRP A 232 -12.11 6.48 3.29
N GLY A 233 -11.78 7.62 2.70
CA GLY A 233 -11.73 7.71 1.26
C GLY A 233 -11.29 9.06 0.78
N TYR A 234 -11.14 9.17 -0.52
CA TYR A 234 -10.83 10.40 -1.21
C TYR A 234 -11.54 10.45 -2.55
N ILE A 235 -11.69 11.66 -3.06
CA ILE A 235 -12.12 11.88 -4.42
C ILE A 235 -10.94 12.31 -5.26
N HIS A 236 -10.92 11.86 -6.51
CA HIS A 236 -9.95 12.34 -7.49
C HIS A 236 -10.63 12.64 -8.81
N SER A 237 -9.90 13.15 -9.78
CA SER A 237 -10.49 13.59 -11.04
C SER A 237 -9.61 13.24 -12.19
N ILE A 238 -10.29 12.96 -13.30
CA ILE A 238 -9.64 12.77 -14.59
C ILE A 238 -8.71 13.96 -14.85
N PRO A 239 -7.40 13.69 -15.07
CA PRO A 239 -6.43 14.73 -15.35
C PRO A 239 -6.86 15.59 -16.55
N PRO A 240 -6.57 16.91 -16.55
CA PRO A 240 -6.95 17.78 -17.66
C PRO A 240 -6.37 17.36 -19.01
N SER A 241 -5.23 16.66 -19.02
CA SER A 241 -4.61 16.10 -20.23
C SER A 241 -5.48 15.02 -20.88
N VAL A 242 -6.01 14.10 -20.08
CA VAL A 242 -6.87 13.01 -20.53
C VAL A 242 -8.29 13.52 -20.80
N ARG A 243 -8.79 14.47 -20.01
CA ARG A 243 -10.18 14.95 -20.14
C ARG A 243 -10.50 15.51 -21.53
N LYS A 244 -9.52 16.09 -22.23
CA LYS A 244 -9.71 16.65 -23.59
C LYS A 244 -9.88 15.59 -24.67
N SER A 245 -9.37 14.38 -24.46
CA SER A 245 -9.46 13.28 -25.44
C SER A 245 -10.69 12.39 -25.23
N LEU A 246 -11.45 12.59 -24.16
CA LEU A 246 -12.65 11.79 -23.89
C LEU A 246 -13.83 12.32 -24.68
N ASP A 247 -14.60 11.39 -25.26
CA ASP A 247 -15.85 11.70 -25.93
C ASP A 247 -17.01 11.75 -24.91
N PRO A 248 -17.66 12.93 -24.71
CA PRO A 248 -18.80 13.07 -23.82
C PRO A 248 -19.95 12.10 -24.08
N THR A 249 -20.18 11.67 -25.34
CA THR A 249 -21.30 10.79 -25.68
C THR A 249 -21.14 9.39 -25.12
N HIS A 250 -19.91 8.99 -24.78
CA HIS A 250 -19.59 7.71 -24.16
C HIS A 250 -19.53 7.78 -22.63
N LEU A 251 -19.68 8.96 -22.03
CA LEU A 251 -19.59 9.19 -20.58
C LEU A 251 -20.98 9.33 -19.92
N THR A 252 -21.95 8.53 -20.37
CA THR A 252 -23.32 8.56 -19.84
C THR A 252 -23.76 7.20 -19.29
N THR A 253 -24.81 7.21 -18.48
CA THR A 253 -25.42 5.99 -17.94
C THR A 253 -25.98 5.09 -19.06
N GLU A 254 -26.50 5.68 -20.13
CA GLU A 254 -27.03 4.96 -21.29
C GLU A 254 -25.91 4.25 -22.06
N ALA A 255 -24.80 4.95 -22.29
CA ALA A 255 -23.61 4.37 -22.93
C ALA A 255 -23.06 3.21 -22.10
N LEU A 256 -22.99 3.36 -20.76
CA LEU A 256 -22.60 2.27 -19.86
C LEU A 256 -23.54 1.07 -19.99
N LYS A 257 -24.87 1.29 -19.94
CA LYS A 257 -25.86 0.21 -20.05
C LYS A 257 -25.75 -0.54 -21.37
N GLN A 258 -25.57 0.18 -22.47
CA GLN A 258 -25.37 -0.41 -23.79
C GLN A 258 -24.08 -1.23 -23.84
N ALA A 259 -22.97 -0.69 -23.31
CA ALA A 259 -21.69 -1.39 -23.25
C ALA A 259 -21.77 -2.68 -22.41
N LEU A 260 -22.42 -2.64 -21.24
CA LEU A 260 -22.65 -3.82 -20.40
C LEU A 260 -23.53 -4.86 -21.10
N HIS A 261 -24.56 -4.41 -21.81
CA HIS A 261 -25.43 -5.30 -22.58
C HIS A 261 -24.68 -5.99 -23.72
N ASP A 262 -23.84 -5.26 -24.45
CA ASP A 262 -23.05 -5.84 -25.52
C ASP A 262 -21.95 -6.74 -24.99
N ALA A 263 -21.32 -6.38 -23.86
CA ALA A 263 -20.36 -7.21 -23.15
C ALA A 263 -20.97 -8.54 -22.70
N SER A 264 -22.24 -8.55 -22.25
CA SER A 264 -22.93 -9.78 -21.83
C SER A 264 -23.09 -10.82 -22.95
N LYS A 265 -22.97 -10.40 -24.22
CA LYS A 265 -23.07 -11.27 -25.41
C LYS A 265 -21.70 -11.78 -25.88
N ILE A 266 -20.60 -11.27 -25.32
CA ILE A 266 -19.26 -11.67 -25.72
C ILE A 266 -18.97 -13.07 -25.18
N LYS A 267 -18.70 -14.02 -26.08
CA LYS A 267 -18.21 -15.34 -25.70
C LYS A 267 -16.72 -15.25 -25.37
N LEU A 268 -16.39 -15.33 -24.08
CA LEU A 268 -15.00 -15.34 -23.61
C LEU A 268 -14.25 -16.54 -24.18
N GLN A 269 -13.04 -16.30 -24.68
CA GLN A 269 -12.14 -17.32 -25.20
C GLN A 269 -10.75 -17.09 -24.63
N PRO A 270 -9.98 -18.13 -24.27
CA PRO A 270 -8.64 -17.98 -23.69
C PRO A 270 -7.71 -17.08 -24.51
N ARG A 271 -7.82 -17.13 -25.86
CA ARG A 271 -7.03 -16.28 -26.77
C ARG A 271 -7.24 -14.77 -26.59
N MET A 272 -8.36 -14.35 -26.00
CA MET A 272 -8.63 -12.93 -25.70
C MET A 272 -7.72 -12.39 -24.58
N PHE A 273 -7.16 -13.29 -23.76
CA PHE A 273 -6.24 -12.97 -22.67
C PHE A 273 -4.79 -13.32 -23.01
N GLY A 274 -4.53 -13.85 -24.21
CA GLY A 274 -3.18 -14.11 -24.70
C GLY A 274 -2.47 -12.84 -25.17
N PRO A 275 -1.13 -12.83 -25.21
CA PRO A 275 -0.38 -11.69 -25.72
C PRO A 275 -0.69 -11.45 -27.21
N SER A 276 -0.82 -10.18 -27.59
CA SER A 276 -0.79 -9.75 -29.00
C SER A 276 0.63 -9.85 -29.57
N ALA A 277 0.77 -9.93 -30.89
CA ALA A 277 2.09 -9.93 -31.54
C ALA A 277 2.94 -8.69 -31.15
N GLU A 278 2.29 -7.53 -31.01
CA GLU A 278 2.94 -6.30 -30.55
C GLU A 278 3.43 -6.44 -29.10
N SER A 279 2.59 -6.97 -28.20
CA SER A 279 2.98 -7.19 -26.80
C SER A 279 4.10 -8.22 -26.65
N SER A 280 4.11 -9.28 -27.47
CA SER A 280 5.22 -10.25 -27.51
C SER A 280 6.52 -9.62 -27.97
N THR A 281 6.47 -8.77 -29.00
CA THR A 281 7.65 -8.03 -29.50
C THR A 281 8.19 -7.06 -28.45
N HIS A 282 7.29 -6.34 -27.77
CA HIS A 282 7.65 -5.44 -26.67
C HIS A 282 8.25 -6.19 -25.48
N PHE A 283 7.65 -7.32 -25.10
CA PHE A 283 8.15 -8.16 -24.01
C PHE A 283 9.52 -8.77 -24.33
N GLU A 284 9.74 -9.21 -25.57
CA GLU A 284 11.06 -9.70 -26.03
C GLU A 284 12.13 -8.60 -25.90
N ALA A 285 11.82 -7.38 -26.36
CA ALA A 285 12.74 -6.25 -26.23
C ALA A 285 13.01 -5.88 -24.76
N THR A 286 11.98 -5.94 -23.90
CA THR A 286 12.10 -5.74 -22.44
C THR A 286 13.04 -6.76 -21.81
N LEU A 287 12.84 -8.05 -22.08
CA LEU A 287 13.72 -9.10 -21.56
C LEU A 287 15.16 -8.93 -22.04
N LYS A 288 15.38 -8.63 -23.33
CA LYS A 288 16.73 -8.39 -23.88
C LYS A 288 17.43 -7.23 -23.17
N SER A 289 16.72 -6.15 -22.88
CA SER A 289 17.30 -5.03 -22.14
C SER A 289 17.65 -5.37 -20.69
N GLN A 290 16.78 -6.12 -20.01
CA GLN A 290 17.03 -6.55 -18.63
C GLN A 290 18.22 -7.52 -18.54
N ILE A 291 18.31 -8.47 -19.48
CA ILE A 291 19.48 -9.34 -19.63
C ILE A 291 20.74 -8.51 -19.83
N MET A 292 20.71 -7.53 -20.74
CA MET A 292 21.84 -6.64 -21.00
C MET A 292 22.25 -5.83 -19.76
N GLN A 293 21.30 -5.31 -18.99
CA GLN A 293 21.57 -4.61 -17.73
C GLN A 293 22.32 -5.51 -16.74
N VAL A 294 21.83 -6.74 -16.55
CA VAL A 294 22.43 -7.72 -15.64
C VAL A 294 23.85 -8.10 -16.09
N VAL A 295 24.05 -8.36 -17.38
CA VAL A 295 25.38 -8.66 -17.94
C VAL A 295 26.36 -7.52 -17.70
N LEU A 296 25.94 -6.28 -17.97
CA LEU A 296 26.79 -5.11 -17.83
C LEU A 296 27.07 -4.76 -16.36
N ARG A 297 26.17 -5.12 -15.44
CA ARG A 297 26.31 -4.84 -14.01
C ARG A 297 27.18 -5.88 -13.31
N TYR A 298 27.06 -7.16 -13.66
CA TYR A 298 27.66 -8.25 -12.88
C TYR A 298 28.69 -9.11 -13.63
N ILE A 299 28.63 -9.18 -14.96
CA ILE A 299 29.37 -10.20 -15.73
C ILE A 299 30.50 -9.59 -16.57
N ALA A 300 30.21 -8.55 -17.36
CA ALA A 300 31.11 -8.07 -18.39
C ALA A 300 31.07 -6.55 -18.57
N SER A 301 32.18 -6.00 -19.08
CA SER A 301 32.28 -4.59 -19.49
C SER A 301 32.50 -4.48 -21.00
N PRO A 302 31.86 -3.50 -21.68
CA PRO A 302 32.00 -3.34 -23.12
C PRO A 302 33.38 -2.80 -23.48
N ILE A 303 34.03 -3.42 -24.47
CA ILE A 303 35.37 -3.04 -24.95
C ILE A 303 35.28 -1.80 -25.86
N ASP A 304 34.20 -1.69 -26.64
CA ASP A 304 33.94 -0.57 -27.54
C ASP A 304 32.46 -0.18 -27.54
N ARG A 305 32.11 0.79 -28.41
CA ARG A 305 30.74 1.30 -28.59
C ARG A 305 30.28 1.20 -30.04
N GLN A 306 30.79 0.23 -30.80
CA GLN A 306 30.42 0.06 -32.22
C GLN A 306 28.97 -0.41 -32.36
N VAL A 307 28.46 -1.16 -31.38
CA VAL A 307 27.07 -1.58 -31.29
C VAL A 307 26.41 -0.92 -30.09
N GLU A 308 25.25 -0.33 -30.31
CA GLU A 308 24.44 0.20 -29.23
C GLU A 308 23.80 -0.95 -28.46
N LEU A 309 24.07 -0.99 -27.15
CA LEU A 309 23.50 -2.00 -26.27
C LEU A 309 22.17 -1.47 -25.73
N ALA A 310 21.10 -2.23 -25.92
CA ALA A 310 19.80 -1.91 -25.35
C ALA A 310 19.86 -2.09 -23.83
N LYS A 311 20.06 -1.00 -23.10
CA LYS A 311 20.18 -1.00 -21.62
C LYS A 311 18.89 -0.65 -20.92
N GLU A 312 17.92 -0.10 -21.63
CA GLU A 312 16.66 0.34 -21.05
C GLU A 312 15.52 -0.42 -21.71
N PRO A 313 14.56 -0.92 -20.92
CA PRO A 313 13.31 -1.45 -21.45
C PRO A 313 12.62 -0.44 -22.36
N PRO A 314 12.05 -0.88 -23.49
CA PRO A 314 11.24 0.01 -24.31
C PRO A 314 10.10 0.59 -23.46
N PRO A 315 9.84 1.90 -23.56
CA PRO A 315 8.80 2.52 -22.75
C PRO A 315 7.46 1.84 -23.04
N VAL A 316 6.79 1.40 -21.97
CA VAL A 316 5.34 1.18 -22.02
C VAL A 316 4.69 2.55 -22.25
N GLN A 317 3.50 2.61 -22.86
CA GLN A 317 2.78 3.87 -23.15
C GLN A 317 2.41 4.62 -21.85
N ALA A 318 3.42 5.20 -21.19
CA ALA A 318 3.31 5.83 -19.89
C ALA A 318 2.69 7.21 -20.09
N LEU A 319 1.66 7.49 -19.30
CA LEU A 319 1.14 8.85 -19.21
C LEU A 319 2.20 9.73 -18.54
N PRO A 320 2.37 10.99 -18.96
CA PRO A 320 3.25 11.91 -18.27
C PRO A 320 2.79 12.03 -16.80
N PRO A 321 3.73 12.04 -15.84
CA PRO A 321 3.36 12.16 -14.44
C PRO A 321 2.71 13.51 -14.19
N GLU A 322 1.49 13.50 -13.68
CA GLU A 322 0.72 14.69 -13.32
C GLU A 322 0.34 14.63 -11.85
N LEU A 323 0.37 15.78 -11.16
CA LEU A 323 -0.06 15.85 -9.77
C LEU A 323 -1.55 15.51 -9.67
N PRO A 324 -1.92 14.47 -8.90
CA PRO A 324 -3.29 14.05 -8.82
C PRO A 324 -4.12 15.09 -8.04
N ASN A 325 -5.28 15.43 -8.57
CA ASN A 325 -6.20 16.38 -7.91
C ASN A 325 -7.09 15.64 -6.90
N ILE A 326 -6.51 15.36 -5.73
CA ILE A 326 -7.14 14.59 -4.66
C ILE A 326 -7.80 15.51 -3.62
N SER A 327 -8.93 15.09 -3.06
CA SER A 327 -9.50 15.68 -1.84
C SER A 327 -10.05 14.59 -0.93
N MET A 328 -9.65 14.60 0.34
CA MET A 328 -10.06 13.60 1.31
C MET A 328 -11.55 13.75 1.66
N LEU A 329 -12.25 12.62 1.73
CA LEU A 329 -13.56 12.55 2.35
C LEU A 329 -13.41 12.59 3.88
N LYS A 330 -14.39 13.16 4.56
CA LYS A 330 -14.54 13.02 6.00
C LYS A 330 -14.81 11.55 6.31
N LEU A 331 -14.10 11.02 7.33
CA LEU A 331 -14.30 9.67 7.84
C LEU A 331 -15.79 9.41 8.10
N MET A 332 -16.29 8.32 7.54
CA MET A 332 -17.66 7.85 7.71
C MET A 332 -17.65 6.75 8.76
N ILE A 333 -18.53 6.84 9.76
CA ILE A 333 -18.74 5.78 10.75
C ILE A 333 -19.71 4.78 10.15
N ALA A 334 -19.23 4.07 9.13
CA ALA A 334 -19.93 3.05 8.39
C ALA A 334 -18.93 1.94 8.08
N SER A 335 -19.41 0.71 7.93
CA SER A 335 -18.59 -0.42 7.52
C SER A 335 -18.78 -0.62 6.03
N ASP A 336 -17.73 -0.86 5.25
CA ASP A 336 -17.90 -1.29 3.87
C ASP A 336 -17.94 -2.82 3.70
N ASN A 337 -17.80 -3.57 4.81
CA ASN A 337 -17.79 -5.04 4.84
C ASN A 337 -19.17 -5.70 4.64
N SER A 338 -20.22 -4.93 4.35
CA SER A 338 -21.57 -5.46 4.14
C SER A 338 -22.36 -4.60 3.15
N ALA A 339 -23.34 -5.21 2.47
CA ALA A 339 -24.18 -4.48 1.52
C ALA A 339 -24.92 -3.30 2.17
N THR A 340 -25.47 -3.50 3.38
CA THR A 340 -26.11 -2.43 4.16
C THR A 340 -25.12 -1.32 4.48
N GLY A 341 -23.94 -1.68 4.98
CA GLY A 341 -22.91 -0.72 5.36
C GLY A 341 -22.35 0.07 4.17
N VAL A 342 -22.16 -0.56 3.00
CA VAL A 342 -21.86 0.16 1.76
C VAL A 342 -22.97 1.15 1.42
N GLY A 343 -24.24 0.79 1.63
CA GLY A 343 -25.37 1.72 1.52
C GLY A 343 -25.23 2.96 2.41
N ASP A 344 -24.73 2.80 3.64
CA ASP A 344 -24.45 3.88 4.58
C ASP A 344 -23.24 4.72 4.15
N VAL A 345 -22.20 4.09 3.60
CA VAL A 345 -21.05 4.79 2.99
C VAL A 345 -21.52 5.73 1.88
N PHE A 346 -22.35 5.25 0.94
CA PHE A 346 -22.91 6.10 -0.11
C PHE A 346 -23.77 7.24 0.44
N THR A 347 -24.53 6.98 1.50
CA THR A 347 -25.28 8.02 2.20
C THR A 347 -24.35 9.09 2.76
N GLY A 348 -23.24 8.69 3.37
CA GLY A 348 -22.19 9.59 3.86
C GLY A 348 -21.51 10.40 2.75
N VAL A 349 -21.22 9.79 1.60
CA VAL A 349 -20.65 10.48 0.44
C VAL A 349 -21.62 11.52 -0.12
N ILE A 350 -22.89 11.17 -0.29
CA ILE A 350 -23.91 12.09 -0.79
C ILE A 350 -24.05 13.30 0.14
N GLN A 351 -24.11 13.08 1.46
CA GLN A 351 -24.15 14.17 2.45
C GLN A 351 -22.96 15.12 2.33
N GLN A 352 -21.76 14.58 2.11
CA GLN A 352 -20.54 15.39 1.96
C GLN A 352 -20.43 16.10 0.61
N SER A 353 -21.11 15.62 -0.42
CA SER A 353 -21.11 16.22 -1.75
C SER A 353 -21.91 17.52 -1.85
N GLY A 354 -22.80 17.76 -0.88
CA GLY A 354 -23.76 18.88 -0.92
C GLY A 354 -24.85 18.74 -1.99
N LEU A 355 -24.94 17.60 -2.67
CA LEU A 355 -25.99 17.27 -3.63
C LEU A 355 -27.16 16.57 -2.95
N THR A 356 -28.35 16.72 -3.53
CA THR A 356 -29.47 15.83 -3.26
C THR A 356 -29.20 14.43 -3.81
N LYS A 357 -29.97 13.44 -3.37
CA LYS A 357 -29.84 12.06 -3.85
C LYS A 357 -30.13 11.98 -5.35
N GLU A 358 -31.15 12.69 -5.79
CA GLU A 358 -31.56 12.82 -7.19
C GLU A 358 -30.43 13.42 -8.05
N GLU A 359 -29.81 14.51 -7.59
CA GLU A 359 -28.70 15.16 -8.31
C GLU A 359 -27.44 14.29 -8.35
N PHE A 360 -27.12 13.58 -7.27
CA PHE A 360 -26.01 12.65 -7.24
C PHE A 360 -26.23 11.50 -8.24
N HIS A 361 -27.45 10.95 -8.28
CA HIS A 361 -27.80 9.85 -9.17
C HIS A 361 -28.18 10.28 -10.60
N SER A 362 -28.15 11.58 -10.91
CA SER A 362 -28.45 12.13 -12.24
C SER A 362 -27.36 11.86 -13.29
N ARG A 363 -26.15 11.46 -12.86
CA ARG A 363 -24.97 11.26 -13.71
C ARG A 363 -24.30 9.92 -13.42
N LEU A 364 -23.46 9.47 -14.34
CA LEU A 364 -22.57 8.33 -14.14
C LEU A 364 -21.59 8.63 -13.00
N GLN A 365 -21.50 7.73 -12.03
CA GLN A 365 -20.58 7.81 -10.89
C GLN A 365 -19.53 6.70 -11.02
N ILE A 366 -18.25 7.03 -10.84
CA ILE A 366 -17.19 6.02 -10.79
C ILE A 366 -16.76 5.85 -9.35
N VAL A 367 -16.74 4.59 -8.91
CA VAL A 367 -16.37 4.21 -7.55
C VAL A 367 -15.23 3.20 -7.64
N GLU A 368 -14.20 3.45 -6.85
CA GLU A 368 -12.97 2.69 -6.82
C GLU A 368 -12.81 2.10 -5.43
N GLY A 369 -12.48 0.82 -5.37
CA GLY A 369 -12.26 0.10 -4.12
C GLY A 369 -11.57 -1.21 -4.41
N ASP A 370 -11.27 -1.99 -3.39
CA ASP A 370 -10.75 -3.33 -3.62
C ASP A 370 -11.81 -4.24 -4.27
N LEU A 371 -11.40 -5.46 -4.65
CA LEU A 371 -12.32 -6.41 -5.28
C LEU A 371 -13.47 -6.80 -4.33
N GLY A 372 -13.20 -6.86 -3.03
CA GLY A 372 -14.22 -7.15 -2.01
C GLY A 372 -15.29 -6.06 -1.99
N SER A 373 -14.90 -4.79 -1.92
CA SER A 373 -15.81 -3.65 -1.97
C SER A 373 -16.65 -3.64 -3.24
N CYS A 374 -16.05 -3.96 -4.40
CA CYS A 374 -16.78 -4.06 -5.67
C CYS A 374 -17.83 -5.18 -5.64
N ASN A 375 -17.48 -6.36 -5.12
CA ASN A 375 -18.40 -7.49 -5.01
C ASN A 375 -19.55 -7.22 -4.01
N ILE A 376 -19.26 -6.55 -2.90
CA ILE A 376 -20.27 -6.14 -1.92
C ILE A 376 -21.20 -5.09 -2.54
N PHE A 377 -20.65 -4.17 -3.32
CA PHE A 377 -21.46 -3.21 -4.07
C PHE A 377 -22.39 -3.90 -5.07
N ASP A 378 -21.89 -4.86 -5.84
CA ASP A 378 -22.74 -5.63 -6.77
C ASP A 378 -23.79 -6.46 -6.03
N SER A 379 -23.47 -6.99 -4.86
CA SER A 379 -24.45 -7.65 -3.97
C SER A 379 -25.54 -6.68 -3.51
N LEU A 380 -25.18 -5.46 -3.12
CA LEU A 380 -26.14 -4.39 -2.81
C LEU A 380 -27.01 -4.03 -4.01
N ARG A 381 -26.41 -3.92 -5.21
CA ARG A 381 -27.15 -3.67 -6.46
C ARG A 381 -28.15 -4.79 -6.72
N GLY A 382 -27.75 -6.04 -6.53
CA GLY A 382 -28.61 -7.23 -6.67
C GLY A 382 -29.80 -7.19 -5.71
N GLN A 383 -29.58 -6.88 -4.43
CA GLN A 383 -30.64 -6.75 -3.42
C GLN A 383 -31.67 -5.66 -3.74
N ARG A 384 -31.25 -4.61 -4.44
CA ARG A 384 -32.12 -3.49 -4.82
C ARG A 384 -32.76 -3.64 -6.21
N THR A 385 -32.46 -4.73 -6.91
CA THR A 385 -33.01 -5.03 -8.24
C THR A 385 -34.26 -5.91 -8.12
N PRO A 386 -35.39 -5.56 -8.77
CA PRO A 386 -35.56 -4.45 -9.69
C PRO A 386 -35.83 -3.12 -8.97
N GLY A 387 -35.02 -2.10 -9.26
CA GLY A 387 -35.24 -0.72 -8.82
C GLY A 387 -35.82 0.13 -9.95
N ARG A 388 -36.86 0.94 -9.68
CA ARG A 388 -37.48 1.82 -10.70
C ARG A 388 -36.70 3.11 -10.97
N ARG A 389 -35.82 3.54 -10.05
CA ARG A 389 -35.08 4.80 -10.11
C ARG A 389 -33.60 4.53 -9.88
N HIS A 390 -32.71 5.34 -10.46
CA HIS A 390 -31.26 5.21 -10.29
C HIS A 390 -30.81 5.23 -8.82
N GLU A 391 -31.46 6.05 -8.01
CA GLU A 391 -31.21 6.15 -6.57
C GLU A 391 -31.50 4.87 -5.77
N THR A 392 -32.36 4.00 -6.32
CA THR A 392 -32.68 2.71 -5.71
C THR A 392 -31.91 1.60 -6.41
N SER A 393 -31.84 1.57 -7.74
CA SER A 393 -31.15 0.50 -8.47
C SER A 393 -29.63 0.63 -8.46
N LEU A 394 -29.07 1.82 -8.22
CA LEU A 394 -27.63 2.12 -8.35
C LEU A 394 -27.04 1.84 -9.74
N ASP A 395 -27.87 1.83 -10.79
CA ASP A 395 -27.43 1.54 -12.17
C ASP A 395 -26.48 2.59 -12.74
N ASN A 396 -26.49 3.81 -12.19
CA ASN A 396 -25.65 4.91 -12.63
C ASN A 396 -24.26 4.87 -11.98
N VAL A 397 -23.96 3.89 -11.14
CA VAL A 397 -22.67 3.76 -10.45
C VAL A 397 -21.89 2.61 -11.07
N LEU A 398 -20.66 2.89 -11.49
CA LEU A 398 -19.70 1.92 -12.02
C LEU A 398 -18.62 1.66 -10.95
N PRO A 399 -18.66 0.52 -10.25
CA PRO A 399 -17.54 0.08 -9.43
C PRO A 399 -16.40 -0.41 -10.33
N ILE A 400 -15.17 0.02 -10.05
CA ILE A 400 -13.95 -0.47 -10.69
C ILE A 400 -12.94 -0.91 -9.62
N PRO A 401 -12.25 -2.05 -9.81
CA PRO A 401 -11.17 -2.44 -8.92
C PRO A 401 -10.07 -1.37 -8.91
N GLY A 402 -9.67 -0.96 -7.71
CA GLY A 402 -8.59 0.00 -7.51
C GLY A 402 -7.27 -0.52 -8.08
N ALA A 403 -6.54 0.36 -8.76
CA ALA A 403 -5.29 0.00 -9.44
C ALA A 403 -4.25 -0.56 -8.46
N ALA A 404 -4.14 0.02 -7.25
CA ALA A 404 -3.20 -0.42 -6.23
C ALA A 404 -3.47 -1.86 -5.77
N HIS A 405 -4.69 -2.18 -5.33
CA HIS A 405 -5.06 -3.53 -4.92
C HIS A 405 -4.89 -4.55 -6.06
N THR A 406 -5.22 -4.15 -7.29
CA THR A 406 -5.04 -5.01 -8.46
C THR A 406 -3.56 -5.36 -8.66
N LEU A 407 -2.68 -4.35 -8.58
CA LEU A 407 -1.23 -4.54 -8.68
C LEU A 407 -0.69 -5.41 -7.53
N TRP A 408 -1.11 -5.14 -6.30
CA TRP A 408 -0.72 -5.88 -5.11
C TRP A 408 -1.10 -7.36 -5.19
N ASN A 409 -2.34 -7.64 -5.58
CA ASN A 409 -2.85 -9.00 -5.71
C ASN A 409 -2.15 -9.76 -6.85
N LEU A 410 -1.92 -9.11 -8.00
CA LEU A 410 -1.25 -9.74 -9.13
C LEU A 410 0.21 -10.09 -8.78
N ALA A 411 0.95 -9.14 -8.22
CA ALA A 411 2.34 -9.37 -7.82
C ALA A 411 2.45 -10.46 -6.75
N GLN A 412 1.56 -10.44 -5.74
CA GLN A 412 1.52 -11.48 -4.73
C GLN A 412 1.21 -12.86 -5.32
N ALA A 413 0.24 -12.93 -6.25
CA ALA A 413 -0.10 -14.19 -6.91
C ALA A 413 1.09 -14.77 -7.70
N ILE A 414 1.81 -13.92 -8.45
CA ILE A 414 3.03 -14.33 -9.17
C ILE A 414 4.09 -14.81 -8.18
N PHE A 415 4.33 -14.05 -7.11
CA PHE A 415 5.36 -14.37 -6.12
C PHE A 415 5.09 -15.69 -5.40
N LEU A 416 3.85 -15.91 -4.96
CA LEU A 416 3.43 -17.16 -4.31
C LEU A 416 3.49 -18.35 -5.28
N ALA A 417 3.10 -18.17 -6.53
CA ALA A 417 3.15 -19.23 -7.54
C ALA A 417 4.59 -19.71 -7.83
N HIS A 418 5.59 -18.86 -7.61
CA HIS A 418 7.00 -19.16 -7.82
C HIS A 418 7.78 -19.29 -6.50
N TRP A 419 7.08 -19.39 -5.35
CA TRP A 419 7.75 -19.49 -4.06
C TRP A 419 8.66 -20.71 -3.99
N GLY A 420 8.15 -21.87 -4.43
CA GLY A 420 8.81 -23.17 -4.35
C GLY A 420 8.40 -23.97 -3.11
N ASP A 421 8.94 -25.18 -2.99
CA ASP A 421 8.76 -26.05 -1.82
C ASP A 421 10.09 -26.28 -1.08
N GLU A 422 10.18 -25.74 0.12
CA GLU A 422 11.34 -25.83 1.02
C GLU A 422 11.64 -27.27 1.47
N GLN A 423 10.64 -28.16 1.45
CA GLN A 423 10.84 -29.57 1.82
C GLN A 423 11.57 -30.36 0.73
N HIS A 424 11.65 -29.82 -0.49
CA HIS A 424 12.31 -30.47 -1.61
C HIS A 424 13.69 -29.84 -1.86
N SER A 425 14.76 -30.58 -1.56
CA SER A 425 16.15 -30.12 -1.71
C SER A 425 16.57 -29.75 -3.15
N ARG A 426 15.82 -30.22 -4.14
CA ARG A 426 16.02 -29.89 -5.57
C ARG A 426 15.15 -28.74 -6.06
N ASP A 427 14.28 -28.20 -5.21
CA ASP A 427 13.47 -27.05 -5.56
C ASP A 427 14.37 -25.82 -5.79
N THR A 428 13.98 -25.02 -6.78
CA THR A 428 14.71 -23.82 -7.24
C THR A 428 13.83 -22.58 -7.19
N GLY A 429 12.79 -22.61 -6.36
CA GLY A 429 11.87 -21.49 -6.17
C GLY A 429 12.53 -20.26 -5.54
N ALA A 430 11.72 -19.21 -5.43
CA ALA A 430 12.10 -17.93 -4.86
C ALA A 430 12.78 -18.04 -3.49
N TRP A 431 12.29 -18.92 -2.60
CA TRP A 431 12.83 -19.09 -1.24
C TRP A 431 14.35 -19.36 -1.25
N ARG A 432 14.79 -20.23 -2.17
CA ARG A 432 16.20 -20.64 -2.28
C ARG A 432 17.08 -19.51 -2.80
N THR A 433 16.55 -18.72 -3.72
CA THR A 433 17.24 -17.54 -4.25
C THR A 433 17.43 -16.49 -3.16
N LEU A 434 16.38 -16.22 -2.37
CA LEU A 434 16.47 -15.30 -1.24
C LEU A 434 17.45 -15.80 -0.17
N HIS A 435 17.40 -17.09 0.17
CA HIS A 435 18.36 -17.69 1.10
C HIS A 435 19.81 -17.58 0.60
N ALA A 436 20.06 -17.81 -0.70
CA ALA A 436 21.38 -17.65 -1.30
C ALA A 436 21.89 -16.21 -1.26
N LEU A 437 20.99 -15.23 -1.29
CA LEU A 437 21.30 -13.80 -1.11
C LEU A 437 21.46 -13.41 0.38
N GLY A 438 21.32 -14.34 1.32
CA GLY A 438 21.38 -14.06 2.75
C GLY A 438 20.14 -13.34 3.29
N ILE A 439 19.04 -13.34 2.54
CA ILE A 439 17.77 -12.73 2.95
C ILE A 439 16.97 -13.79 3.72
N PRO A 440 16.70 -13.59 5.02
CA PRO A 440 15.87 -14.52 5.79
C PRO A 440 14.45 -14.50 5.23
N ALA A 441 13.97 -15.66 4.77
CA ALA A 441 12.73 -15.74 4.03
C ALA A 441 12.03 -17.07 4.31
N ASP A 442 11.71 -17.33 5.59
CA ASP A 442 10.99 -18.55 6.02
C ASP A 442 9.56 -18.61 5.48
N LYS A 443 9.01 -17.44 5.08
CA LYS A 443 7.69 -17.30 4.46
C LYS A 443 7.74 -16.17 3.42
N PRO A 444 6.91 -16.25 2.37
CA PRO A 444 6.81 -15.18 1.40
C PRO A 444 6.25 -13.92 2.06
N VAL A 445 6.93 -12.79 1.84
CA VAL A 445 6.44 -11.46 2.24
C VAL A 445 5.06 -11.22 1.63
N THR A 446 4.15 -10.72 2.45
CA THR A 446 2.77 -10.49 2.04
C THR A 446 2.60 -9.11 1.39
N LYS A 447 1.53 -8.95 0.60
CA LYS A 447 1.16 -7.64 0.02
C LYS A 447 0.96 -6.50 1.03
N LYS A 448 0.89 -6.78 2.34
CA LYS A 448 0.85 -5.74 3.37
C LYS A 448 2.14 -4.93 3.42
N ASP A 449 3.26 -5.56 3.09
CA ASP A 449 4.54 -4.88 2.84
C ASP A 449 4.89 -5.01 1.35
N PHE A 450 4.12 -4.29 0.54
CA PHE A 450 4.22 -4.37 -0.90
C PHE A 450 5.60 -3.94 -1.42
N ASN A 451 6.24 -2.99 -0.76
CA ASN A 451 7.57 -2.50 -1.15
C ASN A 451 8.63 -3.57 -0.95
N LEU A 452 8.65 -4.22 0.22
CA LEU A 452 9.58 -5.32 0.50
C LEU A 452 9.32 -6.50 -0.45
N MET A 453 8.05 -6.84 -0.68
CA MET A 453 7.68 -7.90 -1.64
C MET A 453 8.19 -7.60 -3.05
N LEU A 454 8.04 -6.37 -3.54
CA LEU A 454 8.57 -5.97 -4.85
C LEU A 454 10.10 -6.02 -4.91
N SER A 455 10.78 -5.58 -3.85
CA SER A 455 12.24 -5.66 -3.75
C SER A 455 12.72 -7.12 -3.85
N HIS A 456 12.05 -8.05 -3.17
CA HIS A 456 12.34 -9.48 -3.31
C HIS A 456 12.11 -10.00 -4.73
N ILE A 457 10.95 -9.69 -5.34
CA ILE A 457 10.63 -10.10 -6.71
C ILE A 457 11.70 -9.59 -7.69
N GLN A 458 12.15 -8.34 -7.54
CA GLN A 458 13.20 -7.75 -8.38
C GLN A 458 14.54 -8.48 -8.21
N LYS A 459 14.98 -8.73 -6.97
CA LYS A 459 16.24 -9.45 -6.69
C LYS A 459 16.21 -10.87 -7.24
N ILE A 460 15.09 -11.57 -7.08
CA ILE A 460 14.90 -12.92 -7.64
C ILE A 460 14.97 -12.89 -9.15
N HIS A 461 14.31 -11.92 -9.79
CA HIS A 461 14.35 -11.75 -11.24
C HIS A 461 15.78 -11.48 -11.73
N GLU A 462 16.52 -10.58 -11.09
CA GLU A 462 17.92 -10.29 -11.45
C GLU A 462 18.80 -11.54 -11.34
N VAL A 463 18.72 -12.30 -10.23
CA VAL A 463 19.50 -13.54 -10.07
C VAL A 463 19.10 -14.59 -11.11
N THR A 464 17.81 -14.70 -11.42
CA THR A 464 17.31 -15.60 -12.47
C THR A 464 17.93 -15.25 -13.83
N LEU A 465 18.01 -13.97 -14.16
CA LEU A 465 18.66 -13.51 -15.38
C LEU A 465 20.17 -13.80 -15.38
N ILE A 466 20.86 -13.65 -14.24
CA ILE A 466 22.28 -14.05 -14.11
C ILE A 466 22.43 -15.53 -14.43
N TYR A 467 21.59 -16.38 -13.81
CA TYR A 467 21.63 -17.82 -14.01
C TYR A 467 21.35 -18.22 -15.47
N CYS A 468 20.48 -17.51 -16.19
CA CYS A 468 20.21 -17.79 -17.60
C CYS A 468 21.36 -17.41 -18.55
N VAL A 469 22.27 -16.53 -18.15
CA VAL A 469 23.36 -16.04 -19.00
C VAL A 469 24.69 -16.78 -18.74
N LEU A 470 24.88 -17.28 -17.52
CA LEU A 470 26.01 -18.15 -17.16
C LEU A 470 25.79 -19.57 -17.65
#